data_AF-A0A445ECF7-F1
#
_entry.id   AF-A0A445ECF7-F1
#
_cell.length_a   1.000
_cell.length_b   1.000
_cell.length_c   1.000
_cell.angle_alpha   90.00
_cell.angle_beta   90.00
_cell.angle_gamma   90.00
#
_symmetry.space_group_name_H-M   'P 1'
#
loop_
_entity.id
_entity.type
_entity.pdbx_description
1 polymer ?
#
loop_
_entity_poly.entity_id
_entity_poly.type
_entity_poly.pdbx_seq_one_letter_code
_entity_poly.pdbx_strand_id
1 'polypeptide(L)'
;MAPITSSETGNKNDSQKRPHYKPNYIPDPNYVRILDTTLRDGEQSPGAAMAPHQKLNIARQLAKLGVDVIEAGFPCSSKDDFAAVKMIAEEVGSNVDDDGYVPVIAGGARCNEKDIEIA
;
A
#
# COMPACT_ATOMS: atom_id res chain seq x y z
N MET A 1 50.19 11.04 -13.50
CA MET A 1 49.08 12.02 -13.49
C MET A 1 48.01 11.47 -14.43
N ALA A 2 47.00 10.76 -13.92
CA ALA A 2 45.91 10.26 -14.75
C ALA A 2 44.87 11.37 -14.96
N PRO A 3 44.26 11.51 -16.15
CA PRO A 3 43.31 12.59 -16.41
C PRO A 3 42.02 12.35 -15.63
N ILE A 4 41.51 13.43 -15.04
CA ILE A 4 40.26 13.48 -14.31
C ILE A 4 39.15 13.50 -15.37
N THR A 5 38.37 12.43 -15.48
CA THR A 5 37.22 12.38 -16.38
C THR A 5 36.13 13.32 -15.88
N SER A 6 35.71 14.18 -16.79
CA SER A 6 34.68 15.20 -16.70
C SER A 6 33.31 14.67 -16.24
N SER A 7 32.80 15.31 -15.18
CA SER A 7 31.40 15.67 -14.94
C SER A 7 30.31 14.61 -15.22
N GLU A 8 29.96 13.85 -14.19
CA GLU A 8 28.58 13.37 -14.03
C GLU A 8 27.70 14.55 -13.58
N THR A 9 27.19 15.31 -14.55
CA THR A 9 25.98 16.12 -14.34
C THR A 9 24.78 15.18 -14.36
N GLY A 10 24.61 14.38 -13.32
CA GLY A 10 23.34 13.69 -13.06
C GLY A 10 22.29 14.75 -12.75
N ASN A 11 21.29 14.87 -13.61
CA ASN A 11 20.16 15.76 -13.40
C ASN A 11 19.47 15.35 -12.07
N LYS A 12 19.47 16.23 -11.07
CA LYS A 12 18.91 16.00 -9.72
C LYS A 12 17.39 15.76 -9.68
N ASN A 13 16.74 15.68 -10.83
CA ASN A 13 15.30 15.48 -10.97
C ASN A 13 14.86 14.03 -11.16
N ASP A 14 15.81 13.07 -11.27
CA ASP A 14 15.47 11.64 -11.44
C ASP A 14 15.44 10.87 -10.12
N SER A 15 15.92 11.47 -9.02
CA SER A 15 16.02 10.83 -7.69
C SER A 15 14.74 10.87 -6.86
N GLN A 16 13.59 11.24 -7.45
CA GLN A 16 12.35 11.49 -6.71
C GLN A 16 11.13 10.70 -7.20
N LYS A 17 11.29 9.76 -8.14
CA LYS A 17 10.16 8.93 -8.57
C LYS A 17 10.14 7.62 -7.79
N ARG A 18 8.97 7.29 -7.25
CA ARG A 18 8.72 5.97 -6.66
C ARG A 18 9.09 4.87 -7.68
N PRO A 19 9.73 3.78 -7.24
CA PRO A 19 10.06 2.68 -8.13
C PRO A 19 8.77 2.05 -8.66
N HIS A 20 8.78 1.62 -9.93
CA HIS A 20 7.67 0.84 -10.48
C HIS A 20 7.40 -0.40 -9.63
N TYR A 21 6.14 -0.63 -9.26
CA TYR A 21 5.77 -1.77 -8.46
C TYR A 21 5.94 -3.07 -9.24
N LYS A 22 6.80 -3.95 -8.73
CA LYS A 22 6.97 -5.32 -9.19
C LYS A 22 6.95 -6.25 -7.98
N PRO A 23 6.02 -7.23 -7.90
CA PRO A 23 6.08 -8.25 -6.88
C PRO A 23 7.45 -8.96 -6.90
N ASN A 24 8.00 -9.29 -5.73
CA ASN A 24 9.29 -9.99 -5.56
C ASN A 24 10.53 -9.25 -6.09
N TYR A 25 10.45 -7.94 -6.41
CA TYR A 25 11.60 -7.17 -6.86
C TYR A 25 11.52 -5.71 -6.40
N ILE A 26 12.61 -5.19 -5.85
CA ILE A 26 12.81 -3.78 -5.51
C ILE A 26 14.07 -3.31 -6.26
N PRO A 27 13.95 -2.32 -7.17
CA PRO A 27 15.06 -1.94 -8.05
C PRO A 27 16.17 -1.17 -7.34
N ASP A 28 15.83 -0.34 -6.35
CA ASP A 28 16.78 0.40 -5.54
C ASP A 28 17.02 -0.36 -4.22
N PRO A 29 18.26 -0.82 -3.93
CA PRO A 29 18.56 -1.52 -2.69
C PRO A 29 18.36 -0.68 -1.42
N ASN A 30 18.26 0.65 -1.54
CA ASN A 30 17.98 1.55 -0.42
C ASN A 30 16.48 1.80 -0.21
N TYR A 31 15.62 1.33 -1.11
CA TYR A 31 14.18 1.52 -1.01
C TYR A 31 13.56 0.46 -0.09
N VAL A 32 12.85 0.90 0.94
CA VAL A 32 12.09 0.04 1.85
C VAL A 32 10.60 0.25 1.58
N ARG A 33 9.90 -0.83 1.19
CA ARG A 33 8.44 -0.78 1.06
C ARG A 33 7.80 -0.74 2.45
N ILE A 34 6.85 0.16 2.62
CA ILE A 34 6.05 0.29 3.83
C ILE A 34 4.72 -0.44 3.64
N LEU A 35 4.53 -1.50 4.41
CA LEU A 35 3.23 -2.14 4.63
C LEU A 35 2.62 -1.55 5.90
N ASP A 36 1.52 -0.82 5.75
CA ASP A 36 0.75 -0.33 6.87
C ASP A 36 -0.40 -1.30 7.19
N THR A 37 -0.48 -1.74 8.45
CA THR A 37 -1.49 -2.69 8.94
C THR A 37 -2.49 -2.04 9.90
N THR A 38 -2.62 -0.71 9.89
CA THR A 38 -3.52 0.04 10.78
C THR A 38 -4.98 -0.43 10.65
N LEU A 39 -5.43 -0.73 9.43
CA LEU A 39 -6.81 -1.13 9.14
C LEU A 39 -7.12 -2.61 9.41
N ARG A 40 -6.11 -3.40 9.79
CA ARG A 40 -6.23 -4.83 10.10
C ARG A 40 -5.73 -5.17 11.50
N ASP A 41 -4.45 -4.96 11.79
CA ASP A 41 -3.90 -5.23 13.13
C ASP A 41 -4.19 -4.08 14.08
N GLY A 42 -4.13 -2.83 13.59
CA GLY A 42 -4.45 -1.66 14.40
C GLY A 42 -5.87 -1.70 14.95
N GLU A 43 -6.85 -2.09 14.13
CA GLU A 43 -8.26 -2.19 14.56
C GLU A 43 -8.54 -3.29 15.60
N GLN A 44 -7.65 -4.27 15.76
CA GLN A 44 -7.77 -5.32 16.80
C GLN A 44 -7.44 -4.79 18.20
N SER A 45 -6.93 -3.56 18.29
CA SER A 45 -6.71 -2.90 19.57
C SER A 45 -8.04 -2.62 20.29
N PRO A 46 -8.14 -2.82 21.62
CA PRO A 46 -9.35 -2.49 22.37
C PRO A 46 -9.80 -1.04 22.14
N GLY A 47 -11.05 -0.86 21.70
CA GLY A 47 -11.62 0.46 21.41
C GLY A 47 -11.29 1.05 20.04
N ALA A 48 -10.55 0.32 19.19
CA ALA A 48 -10.16 0.78 17.86
C ALA A 48 -11.00 0.20 16.70
N ALA A 49 -12.14 -0.44 17.01
CA ALA A 49 -13.02 -1.00 15.99
C ALA A 49 -13.54 0.09 15.04
N MET A 50 -13.48 -0.18 13.73
CA MET A 50 -13.79 0.79 12.69
C MET A 50 -14.96 0.32 11.82
N ALA A 51 -15.91 1.20 11.57
CA ALA A 51 -16.91 0.99 10.54
C ALA A 51 -16.29 1.14 9.13
N PRO A 52 -16.89 0.55 8.08
CA PRO A 52 -16.32 0.58 6.72
C PRO A 52 -15.95 1.98 6.21
N HIS A 53 -16.80 2.98 6.46
CA HIS A 53 -16.54 4.37 6.05
C HIS A 53 -15.37 5.01 6.82
N GLN A 54 -15.15 4.62 8.09
CA GLN A 54 -13.99 5.07 8.87
C GLN A 54 -12.71 4.47 8.31
N LYS A 55 -12.73 3.17 7.97
CA LYS A 55 -11.62 2.51 7.28
C LYS A 55 -11.28 3.20 5.96
N LEU A 56 -12.28 3.48 5.12
CA LEU A 56 -12.07 4.19 3.85
C LEU A 56 -11.44 5.57 4.05
N ASN A 57 -11.90 6.34 5.05
CA ASN A 57 -11.33 7.64 5.35
C ASN A 57 -9.86 7.56 5.75
N ILE A 58 -9.50 6.58 6.58
CA ILE A 58 -8.11 6.33 6.98
C ILE A 58 -7.29 5.82 5.79
N ALA A 59 -7.82 4.90 4.96
CA ALA A 59 -7.16 4.40 3.75
C ALA A 59 -6.78 5.54 2.79
N ARG A 60 -7.67 6.52 2.61
CA ARG A 60 -7.37 7.74 1.85
C ARG A 60 -6.24 8.57 2.48
N GLN A 61 -6.14 8.62 3.81
CA GLN A 61 -5.02 9.31 4.47
C GLN A 61 -3.71 8.51 4.34
N LEU A 62 -3.76 7.19 4.43
CA LEU A 62 -2.58 6.32 4.23
C LEU A 62 -2.04 6.45 2.80
N ALA A 63 -2.93 6.51 1.80
CA ALA A 63 -2.55 6.78 0.42
C ALA A 63 -1.85 8.15 0.29
N LYS A 64 -2.42 9.21 0.89
CA LYS A 64 -1.79 10.54 0.91
C LYS A 64 -0.45 10.57 1.66
N LEU A 65 -0.33 9.80 2.74
CA LEU A 65 0.92 9.62 3.48
C LEU A 65 1.96 8.90 2.61
N GLY A 66 1.50 8.08 1.68
CA GLY A 66 2.35 7.50 0.67
C GLY A 66 2.89 6.11 1.01
N VAL A 67 2.14 5.32 1.75
CA VAL A 67 2.51 3.92 2.04
C VAL A 67 2.48 3.08 0.75
N ASP A 68 3.35 2.08 0.63
CA ASP A 68 3.39 1.23 -0.56
C ASP A 68 2.25 0.22 -0.59
N VAL A 69 1.88 -0.31 0.58
CA VAL A 69 0.84 -1.33 0.75
C VAL A 69 -0.04 -0.97 1.94
N ILE A 70 -1.35 -1.09 1.75
CA ILE A 70 -2.36 -0.96 2.82
C ILE A 70 -2.98 -2.35 3.03
N GLU A 71 -2.78 -2.94 4.22
CA GLU A 71 -3.57 -4.10 4.63
C GLU A 71 -4.93 -3.62 5.14
N ALA A 72 -5.95 -3.74 4.29
CA ALA A 72 -7.24 -3.05 4.45
C ALA A 72 -8.22 -3.77 5.41
N GLY A 73 -7.92 -5.01 5.80
CA GLY A 73 -8.76 -5.82 6.67
C GLY A 73 -8.61 -7.32 6.41
N PHE A 74 -9.56 -8.11 6.93
CA PHE A 74 -9.66 -9.55 6.76
C PHE A 74 -11.04 -9.90 6.16
N PRO A 75 -11.19 -9.97 4.81
CA PRO A 75 -12.48 -10.08 4.14
C PRO A 75 -13.41 -11.20 4.64
N CYS A 76 -12.86 -12.36 5.02
CA CYS A 76 -13.67 -13.48 5.53
C CYS A 76 -14.13 -13.31 6.99
N SER A 77 -13.71 -12.25 7.70
CA SER A 77 -14.04 -12.03 9.12
C SER A 77 -15.52 -11.66 9.32
N SER A 78 -16.05 -10.81 8.45
CA SER A 78 -17.43 -10.32 8.50
C SER A 78 -17.85 -9.69 7.17
N LYS A 79 -19.16 -9.48 6.99
CA LYS A 79 -19.68 -8.76 5.81
C LYS A 79 -19.22 -7.31 5.76
N ASP A 80 -19.07 -6.67 6.91
CA ASP A 80 -18.62 -5.27 6.99
C ASP A 80 -17.16 -5.15 6.59
N ASP A 81 -16.33 -6.12 6.99
CA ASP A 81 -14.91 -6.13 6.62
C ASP A 81 -14.71 -6.43 5.13
N PHE A 82 -15.48 -7.38 4.58
CA PHE A 82 -15.55 -7.60 3.13
C PHE A 82 -15.95 -6.32 2.37
N ALA A 83 -17.01 -5.64 2.82
CA ALA A 83 -17.48 -4.42 2.20
C ALA A 83 -16.44 -3.29 2.29
N ALA A 84 -15.74 -3.17 3.41
CA ALA A 84 -14.69 -2.17 3.60
C ALA A 84 -13.50 -2.41 2.67
N VAL A 85 -12.96 -3.64 2.63
CA VAL A 85 -11.83 -3.99 1.75
C VAL A 85 -12.19 -3.77 0.28
N LYS A 86 -13.37 -4.22 -0.14
CA LYS A 86 -13.87 -4.00 -1.51
C LYS A 86 -13.95 -2.52 -1.85
N MET A 87 -14.56 -1.71 -0.98
CA MET A 87 -14.72 -0.27 -1.18
C MET A 87 -13.36 0.44 -1.26
N ILE A 88 -12.39 0.06 -0.42
CA ILE A 88 -11.03 0.60 -0.45
C ILE A 88 -10.32 0.21 -1.75
N ALA A 89 -10.47 -1.03 -2.23
CA ALA A 89 -9.89 -1.45 -3.50
C ALA A 89 -10.47 -0.67 -4.70
N GLU A 90 -11.78 -0.46 -4.71
CA GLU A 90 -12.48 0.27 -5.78
C GLU A 90 -12.17 1.78 -5.77
N GLU A 91 -12.05 2.40 -4.60
CA GLU A 91 -11.87 3.86 -4.50
C GLU A 91 -10.42 4.33 -4.34
N VAL A 92 -9.60 3.59 -3.60
CA VAL A 92 -8.21 3.96 -3.29
C VAL A 92 -7.24 3.16 -4.16
N GLY A 93 -7.44 1.84 -4.25
CA GLY A 93 -6.57 0.95 -5.04
C GLY A 93 -6.70 1.13 -6.56
N SER A 94 -7.71 1.88 -7.03
CA SER A 94 -7.93 2.16 -8.46
C SER A 94 -7.65 3.62 -8.83
N ASN A 95 -7.26 4.47 -7.87
CA ASN A 95 -6.99 5.88 -8.11
C ASN A 95 -5.47 6.10 -8.23
N VAL A 96 -5.00 6.27 -9.46
CA VAL A 96 -3.57 6.51 -9.76
C VAL A 96 -3.30 8.00 -9.77
N ASP A 97 -2.36 8.45 -8.94
CA ASP A 97 -1.92 9.84 -8.87
C ASP A 97 -1.08 10.24 -10.11
N ASP A 98 -0.90 11.54 -10.31
CA ASP A 98 -0.18 12.11 -11.48
C ASP A 98 1.27 11.61 -11.63
N ASP A 99 1.89 11.20 -10.53
CA ASP A 99 3.25 10.64 -10.50
C ASP A 99 3.28 9.11 -10.72
N GLY A 100 2.11 8.50 -10.96
CA GLY A 100 1.94 7.07 -11.15
C GLY A 100 1.81 6.27 -9.85
N TYR A 101 1.70 6.94 -8.70
CA TYR A 101 1.48 6.26 -7.42
C TYR A 101 0.07 5.70 -7.31
N VAL A 102 -0.01 4.48 -6.81
CA VAL A 102 -1.22 3.84 -6.29
C VAL A 102 -0.78 2.84 -5.23
N PRO A 103 -1.38 2.81 -4.02
CA PRO A 103 -1.03 1.81 -3.03
C PRO A 103 -1.53 0.43 -3.45
N VAL A 104 -0.77 -0.61 -3.13
CA VAL A 104 -1.28 -1.98 -3.19
C VAL A 104 -2.30 -2.17 -2.07
N ILE A 105 -3.48 -2.69 -2.39
CA ILE A 105 -4.49 -3.05 -1.39
C ILE A 105 -4.37 -4.55 -1.12
N ALA A 106 -4.16 -4.91 0.15
CA ALA A 106 -4.05 -6.29 0.61
C ALA A 106 -5.22 -6.65 1.54
N GLY A 107 -5.79 -7.84 1.34
CA GLY A 107 -6.77 -8.47 2.24
C GLY A 107 -6.17 -9.69 2.93
N GLY A 108 -6.32 -9.78 4.25
CA GLY A 108 -5.83 -10.92 5.05
C GLY A 108 -6.66 -12.19 4.86
N ALA A 109 -5.99 -13.34 4.85
CA ALA A 109 -6.61 -14.66 4.77
C ALA A 109 -5.84 -15.67 5.65
N ARG A 110 -6.55 -16.64 6.24
CA ARG A 110 -5.90 -17.86 6.76
C ARG A 110 -5.56 -18.78 5.59
N CYS A 111 -4.71 -19.78 5.84
CA CYS A 111 -4.32 -20.79 4.86
C CYS A 111 -5.43 -21.84 4.65
N ASN A 112 -6.61 -21.44 4.17
CA ASN A 112 -7.68 -22.34 3.75
C ASN A 112 -8.42 -21.77 2.54
N GLU A 113 -9.03 -22.65 1.73
CA GLU A 113 -9.67 -22.29 0.46
C GLU A 113 -10.74 -21.20 0.63
N LYS A 114 -11.62 -21.35 1.61
CA LYS A 114 -12.71 -20.40 1.85
C LYS A 114 -12.20 -18.98 2.12
N ASP A 115 -11.17 -18.85 2.96
CA ASP A 115 -10.60 -17.54 3.27
C ASP A 115 -9.93 -16.91 2.04
N ILE A 116 -9.22 -17.73 1.24
CA ILE A 116 -8.51 -17.28 0.03
C ILE A 116 -9.48 -16.88 -1.09
N GLU A 117 -10.58 -17.61 -1.26
CA GLU A 117 -11.60 -17.30 -2.28
C GLU A 117 -12.35 -15.99 -2.00
N ILE A 118 -12.45 -15.59 -0.73
CA ILE A 118 -13.13 -14.36 -0.31
C ILE A 118 -12.18 -13.15 -0.35
N ALA A 119 -10.87 -13.37 -0.17
CA ALA A 119 -9.85 -12.31 -0.14
C ALA A 119 -9.56 -11.74 -1.53
#